data_AF-A0AAN8QVU7-F1
#
_entry.id   AF-A0AAN8QVU7-F1
#
_cell.length_a   1.000
_cell.length_b   1.000
_cell.length_c   1.000
_cell.angle_alpha   90.00
_cell.angle_beta   90.00
_cell.angle_gamma   90.00
#
_symmetry.space_group_name_H-M   'P 1'
#
loop_
_entity.id
_entity.type
_entity.pdbx_description
1 polymer ?
#
loop_
_entity_poly.entity_id
_entity_poly.type
_entity_poly.pdbx_seq_one_letter_code
_entity_poly.pdbx_strand_id
1 'polypeptide(L)'
;MNRGILALVSSVGCMSAGSLQSLADAMHIPHLFIQRAPAGTPRSSCPLTSRGRQDDYTLFVRPPVYLNDVILQVVSEYSWQKFIIFYDQQYDIRGIQDFLDKTSQQGMDVSLQKVESNINMMITSMFRTMRVEELHRYRDTLRRAVLFMSPATAKAFITEVVETNLVAFDCHWIIINEEISDQDVQELVMKSIGRLTLIRQTFPLPQNTSQRCVKHNHRINTSLCDPKDPKAQTLEITNRYIYDTVLLLANTFHRKLEDRKWHSMASLTCIRKNSKPWQGGRPMLDNVKKSGVSGLTGFLEFSDNGTNPNIYFEILGTNYGEDRGRGVSKRVA
;
A
#
# COMPACT_ATOMS: atom_id res chain seq x y z
N MET A 1 -1.71 -10.68 34.40
CA MET A 1 -3.20 -10.65 34.37
C MET A 1 -3.63 -10.63 32.91
N ASN A 2 -4.37 -11.63 32.44
CA ASN A 2 -4.90 -11.63 31.08
C ASN A 2 -6.19 -10.80 31.07
N ARG A 3 -6.14 -9.61 30.46
CA ARG A 3 -7.32 -8.77 30.27
C ARG A 3 -8.19 -9.41 29.19
N GLY A 4 -9.50 -9.51 29.43
CA GLY A 4 -10.44 -9.90 28.36
C GLY A 4 -10.50 -8.80 27.30
N ILE A 5 -10.60 -9.18 26.03
CA ILE A 5 -10.74 -8.27 24.89
C ILE A 5 -11.89 -8.74 24.00
N LEU A 6 -12.51 -7.80 23.29
CA LEU A 6 -13.61 -8.07 22.35
C LEU A 6 -13.14 -8.18 20.90
N ALA A 7 -12.01 -7.56 20.59
CA ALA A 7 -11.34 -7.61 19.30
C ALA A 7 -9.85 -7.31 19.50
N LEU A 8 -9.03 -7.80 18.56
CA LEU A 8 -7.61 -7.49 18.44
C LEU A 8 -7.40 -6.64 17.19
N VAL A 9 -6.80 -5.46 17.34
CA VAL A 9 -6.36 -4.64 16.21
C VAL A 9 -4.84 -4.75 16.12
N SER A 10 -4.30 -5.11 14.96
CA SER A 10 -2.86 -5.20 14.75
C SER A 10 -2.43 -4.34 13.56
N SER A 11 -1.31 -3.63 13.73
CA SER A 11 -0.65 -2.86 12.67
C SER A 11 0.81 -3.33 12.58
N VAL A 12 1.03 -4.39 11.82
CA VAL A 12 2.30 -5.13 11.79
C VAL A 12 2.65 -5.56 10.37
N GLY A 13 3.93 -5.92 10.16
CA GLY A 13 4.38 -6.55 8.92
C GLY A 13 4.02 -8.04 8.84
N CYS A 14 4.29 -8.66 7.67
CA CYS A 14 3.89 -10.04 7.40
C CYS A 14 4.54 -11.09 8.31
N MET A 15 5.73 -10.83 8.86
CA MET A 15 6.43 -11.77 9.74
C MET A 15 5.62 -12.17 10.98
N SER A 16 4.89 -11.22 11.58
CA SER A 16 4.08 -11.47 12.78
C SER A 16 2.61 -11.72 12.45
N ALA A 17 2.17 -11.35 11.25
CA ALA A 17 0.77 -11.44 10.84
C ALA A 17 0.21 -12.86 10.93
N GLY A 18 0.94 -13.86 10.42
CA GLY A 18 0.51 -15.27 10.46
C GLY A 18 0.38 -15.83 11.87
N SER A 19 1.28 -15.44 12.78
CA SER A 19 1.22 -15.84 14.19
C SER A 19 0.01 -15.23 14.91
N LEU A 20 -0.29 -13.96 14.64
CA LEU A 20 -1.45 -13.28 15.21
C LEU A 20 -2.77 -13.81 14.63
N GLN A 21 -2.82 -14.10 13.33
CA GLN A 21 -3.96 -14.75 12.69
C GLN A 21 -4.24 -16.11 13.33
N SER A 22 -3.23 -16.98 13.40
CA SER A 22 -3.39 -18.32 13.99
C SER A 22 -3.83 -18.27 15.46
N LEU A 23 -3.34 -17.28 16.22
CA LEU A 23 -3.77 -17.03 17.60
C LEU A 23 -5.22 -16.54 17.69
N ALA A 24 -5.62 -15.62 16.81
CA ALA A 24 -6.98 -15.10 16.74
C ALA A 24 -7.98 -16.21 16.42
N ASP A 25 -7.63 -17.05 15.43
CA ASP A 25 -8.42 -18.21 15.02
C ASP A 25 -8.55 -19.20 16.17
N ALA A 26 -7.46 -19.56 16.85
CA ALA A 26 -7.49 -20.51 17.97
C ALA A 26 -8.31 -20.01 19.18
N MET A 27 -8.37 -18.69 19.39
CA MET A 27 -9.02 -18.09 20.57
C MET A 27 -10.40 -17.50 20.27
N HIS A 28 -10.87 -17.60 19.03
CA HIS A 28 -12.08 -16.96 18.52
C HIS A 28 -12.12 -15.45 18.82
N ILE A 29 -11.01 -14.75 18.61
CA ILE A 29 -10.93 -13.29 18.80
C ILE A 29 -10.99 -12.61 17.45
N PRO A 30 -12.02 -11.79 17.16
CA PRO A 30 -12.06 -10.99 15.93
C PRO A 30 -10.79 -10.16 15.80
N HIS A 31 -10.07 -10.33 14.70
CA HIS A 31 -8.77 -9.73 14.46
C HIS A 31 -8.81 -8.82 13.25
N LEU A 32 -8.61 -7.52 13.45
CA LEU A 32 -8.57 -6.53 12.39
C LEU A 32 -7.11 -6.22 12.07
N PHE A 33 -6.64 -6.79 10.95
CA PHE A 33 -5.25 -6.75 10.53
C PHE A 33 -5.01 -5.59 9.55
N ILE A 34 -4.06 -4.72 9.90
CA ILE A 34 -3.61 -3.58 9.10
C ILE A 34 -2.15 -3.84 8.71
N GLN A 35 -1.93 -4.22 7.46
CA GLN A 35 -0.59 -4.55 6.98
C GLN A 35 0.30 -3.30 6.88
N ARG A 36 1.47 -3.35 7.55
CA ARG A 36 2.57 -2.38 7.36
C ARG A 36 3.57 -2.91 6.34
N ALA A 37 4.01 -2.05 5.43
CA ALA A 37 5.16 -2.33 4.56
C ALA A 37 6.45 -1.84 5.24
N PRO A 38 7.57 -2.59 5.12
CA PRO A 38 8.84 -2.18 5.72
C PRO A 38 9.43 -0.97 4.99
N ALA A 39 9.89 0.04 5.75
CA ALA A 39 10.65 1.19 5.24
C ALA A 39 10.02 1.91 4.02
N GLY A 40 8.68 1.93 3.91
CA GLY A 40 7.97 2.60 2.82
C GLY A 40 8.07 1.91 1.44
N THR A 41 8.61 0.69 1.37
CA THR A 41 8.61 -0.12 0.13
C THR A 41 7.16 -0.43 -0.31
N PRO A 42 6.86 -0.62 -1.60
CA PRO A 42 5.53 -1.01 -2.04
C PRO A 42 5.11 -2.33 -1.38
N ARG A 43 3.82 -2.43 -1.05
CA ARG A 43 3.29 -3.59 -0.35
C ARG A 43 3.16 -4.79 -1.27
N SER A 44 3.58 -5.96 -0.79
CA SER A 44 3.24 -7.27 -1.36
C SER A 44 2.29 -8.00 -0.41
N SER A 45 1.38 -8.82 -0.93
CA SER A 45 0.42 -9.56 -0.09
C SER A 45 1.15 -10.48 0.90
N CYS A 46 0.75 -10.47 2.18
CA CYS A 46 1.29 -11.42 3.14
C CYS A 46 0.90 -12.85 2.76
N PRO A 47 1.79 -13.85 2.93
CA PRO A 47 1.44 -15.24 2.75
C PRO A 47 0.32 -15.60 3.75
N LEU A 48 -0.77 -16.13 3.23
CA LEU A 48 -1.96 -16.46 4.01
C LEU A 48 -1.74 -17.83 4.66
N THR A 49 -2.02 -17.95 5.96
CA THR A 49 -1.93 -19.24 6.65
C THR A 49 -3.21 -20.07 6.51
N SER A 50 -4.37 -19.45 6.22
CA SER A 50 -5.67 -20.15 6.31
C SER A 50 -6.88 -19.44 5.64
N ARG A 51 -6.77 -18.83 4.45
CA ARG A 51 -7.99 -18.28 3.80
C ARG A 51 -8.98 -19.40 3.46
N GLY A 52 -10.24 -19.20 3.83
CA GLY A 52 -11.36 -20.06 3.41
C GLY A 52 -11.73 -21.20 4.36
N ARG A 53 -11.17 -21.27 5.56
CA ARG A 53 -11.72 -22.14 6.62
C ARG A 53 -12.91 -21.45 7.29
N GLN A 54 -13.88 -22.24 7.76
CA GLN A 54 -15.03 -21.70 8.52
C GLN A 54 -14.61 -20.88 9.75
N ASP A 55 -13.40 -21.11 10.27
CA ASP A 55 -12.86 -20.52 11.50
C ASP A 55 -11.82 -19.40 11.25
N ASP A 56 -11.89 -18.66 10.13
CA ASP A 56 -11.03 -17.47 9.94
C ASP A 56 -11.60 -16.28 10.74
N TYR A 57 -10.83 -15.80 11.72
CA TYR A 57 -11.16 -14.65 12.57
C TYR A 57 -10.48 -13.36 12.13
N THR A 58 -9.71 -13.37 11.04
CA THR A 58 -8.95 -12.21 10.56
C THR A 58 -9.69 -11.46 9.45
N LEU A 59 -9.90 -10.16 9.66
CA LEU A 59 -10.41 -9.22 8.66
C LEU A 59 -9.26 -8.34 8.17
N PHE A 60 -9.07 -8.29 6.85
CA PHE A 60 -8.01 -7.53 6.19
C PHE A 60 -8.51 -6.10 5.93
N VAL A 61 -8.09 -5.18 6.81
CA VAL A 61 -8.56 -3.79 6.83
C VAL A 61 -8.07 -3.01 5.60
N ARG A 62 -6.80 -3.21 5.24
CA ARG A 62 -6.28 -2.65 3.99
C ARG A 62 -6.77 -3.52 2.82
N PRO A 63 -7.13 -2.91 1.68
CA PRO A 63 -7.52 -3.66 0.50
C PRO A 63 -6.44 -4.61 -0.01
N PRO A 64 -6.78 -5.57 -0.89
CA PRO A 64 -5.80 -6.33 -1.64
C PRO A 64 -4.77 -5.44 -2.34
N VAL A 65 -3.59 -5.99 -2.64
CA VAL A 65 -2.57 -5.28 -3.41
C VAL A 65 -2.95 -5.33 -4.89
N TYR A 66 -3.27 -4.19 -5.50
CA TYR A 66 -3.65 -4.08 -6.92
C TYR A 66 -2.54 -3.49 -7.81
N LEU A 67 -1.30 -3.39 -7.29
CA LEU A 67 -0.20 -2.76 -8.03
C LEU A 67 0.06 -3.45 -9.38
N ASN A 68 -0.09 -4.78 -9.45
CA ASN A 68 0.08 -5.57 -10.68
C ASN A 68 -0.90 -5.18 -11.78
N ASP A 69 -2.18 -5.06 -11.44
CA ASP A 69 -3.22 -4.74 -12.42
C ASP A 69 -3.07 -3.30 -12.92
N VAL A 70 -2.80 -2.37 -11.99
CA VAL A 70 -2.59 -0.96 -12.33
C VAL A 70 -1.35 -0.79 -13.20
N ILE A 71 -0.21 -1.40 -12.85
CA ILE A 71 1.01 -1.26 -13.68
C ILE A 71 0.81 -1.89 -15.05
N LEU A 72 0.16 -3.05 -15.14
CA LEU A 72 -0.10 -3.72 -16.41
C LEU A 72 -0.92 -2.84 -17.34
N GLN A 73 -1.99 -2.23 -16.81
CA GLN A 73 -2.81 -1.32 -17.59
C GLN A 73 -2.01 -0.12 -18.06
N VAL A 74 -1.20 0.50 -17.19
CA VAL A 74 -0.39 1.67 -17.55
C VAL A 74 0.67 1.35 -18.62
N VAL A 75 1.41 0.25 -18.50
CA VAL A 75 2.42 -0.11 -19.52
C VAL A 75 1.78 -0.49 -20.85
N SER A 76 0.59 -1.10 -20.82
CA SER A 76 -0.20 -1.43 -22.02
C SER A 76 -0.70 -0.16 -22.72
N GLU A 77 -1.24 0.81 -21.97
CA GLU A 77 -1.66 2.12 -22.50
C GLU A 77 -0.50 2.90 -23.12
N TYR A 78 0.70 2.78 -22.56
CA TYR A 78 1.90 3.36 -23.18
C TYR A 78 2.51 2.50 -24.30
N SER A 79 1.94 1.34 -24.61
CA SER A 79 2.43 0.41 -25.63
C SER A 79 3.90 0.02 -25.43
N TRP A 80 4.34 -0.13 -24.18
CA TRP A 80 5.71 -0.54 -23.88
C TRP A 80 5.91 -2.01 -24.27
N GLN A 81 6.97 -2.30 -25.04
CA GLN A 81 7.36 -3.66 -25.43
C GLN A 81 8.62 -4.16 -24.72
N LYS A 82 9.47 -3.23 -24.27
CA LYS A 82 10.71 -3.51 -23.57
C LYS A 82 10.93 -2.50 -22.45
N PHE A 83 11.19 -2.96 -21.24
CA PHE A 83 11.46 -2.10 -20.08
C PHE A 83 12.15 -2.86 -18.94
N ILE A 84 12.74 -2.10 -18.01
CA ILE A 84 13.37 -2.64 -16.80
C ILE A 84 12.53 -2.31 -15.56
N ILE A 85 12.43 -3.27 -14.64
CA ILE A 85 11.83 -3.07 -13.32
C ILE A 85 12.96 -2.99 -12.30
N PHE A 86 13.02 -1.87 -11.61
CA PHE A 86 13.86 -1.70 -10.44
C PHE A 86 13.05 -1.88 -9.17
N TYR A 87 13.61 -2.60 -8.20
CA TYR A 87 13.00 -2.77 -6.89
C TYR A 87 14.00 -2.60 -5.77
N ASP A 88 13.57 -2.05 -4.63
CA ASP A 88 14.47 -1.88 -3.48
C ASP A 88 14.71 -3.19 -2.73
N GLN A 89 15.69 -3.16 -1.82
CA GLN A 89 16.11 -4.31 -1.02
C GLN A 89 14.98 -4.90 -0.14
N GLN A 90 13.96 -4.12 0.20
CA GLN A 90 12.87 -4.54 1.08
C GLN A 90 11.66 -5.09 0.31
N TYR A 91 11.59 -4.85 -1.00
CA TYR A 91 10.48 -5.27 -1.82
C TYR A 91 10.45 -6.79 -2.00
N ASP A 92 9.28 -7.39 -1.72
CA ASP A 92 9.05 -8.82 -1.95
C ASP A 92 8.60 -9.03 -3.40
N ILE A 93 9.51 -9.51 -4.25
CA ILE A 93 9.31 -9.71 -5.68
C ILE A 93 8.18 -10.68 -6.04
N ARG A 94 7.72 -11.53 -5.09
CA ARG A 94 6.52 -12.34 -5.31
C ARG A 94 5.29 -11.46 -5.55
N GLY A 95 5.33 -10.22 -5.07
CA GLY A 95 4.31 -9.21 -5.31
C GLY A 95 4.05 -8.88 -6.77
N ILE A 96 5.02 -9.10 -7.67
CA ILE A 96 4.89 -8.85 -9.13
C ILE A 96 4.79 -10.12 -9.97
N GLN A 97 4.59 -11.30 -9.36
CA GLN A 97 4.51 -12.55 -10.10
C GLN A 97 3.43 -12.52 -11.19
N ASP A 98 2.20 -12.16 -10.84
CA ASP A 98 1.09 -12.09 -11.80
C ASP A 98 1.35 -11.06 -12.91
N PHE A 99 2.05 -9.98 -12.60
CA PHE A 99 2.43 -8.98 -13.60
C PHE A 99 3.45 -9.55 -14.59
N LEU A 100 4.49 -10.23 -14.10
CA LEU A 100 5.51 -10.88 -14.94
C LEU A 100 4.93 -11.99 -15.81
N ASP A 101 4.01 -12.79 -15.28
CA ASP A 101 3.33 -13.84 -16.03
C ASP A 101 2.51 -13.24 -17.19
N LYS A 102 1.75 -12.17 -16.92
CA LYS A 102 0.93 -11.48 -17.94
C LYS A 102 1.79 -10.77 -19.00
N THR A 103 2.88 -10.11 -18.61
CA THR A 103 3.79 -9.45 -19.58
C THR A 103 4.53 -10.46 -20.46
N SER A 104 4.92 -11.61 -19.90
CA SER A 104 5.51 -12.71 -20.65
C SER A 104 4.54 -13.31 -21.66
N GLN A 105 3.27 -13.53 -21.27
CA GLN A 105 2.21 -13.98 -22.19
C GLN A 105 1.96 -13.00 -23.35
N GLN A 106 2.17 -11.70 -23.12
CA GLN A 106 2.05 -10.66 -24.14
C GLN A 106 3.33 -10.46 -24.97
N GLY A 107 4.40 -11.21 -24.69
CA GLY A 107 5.66 -11.14 -25.44
C GLY A 107 6.53 -9.91 -25.13
N MET A 108 6.30 -9.24 -23.99
CA MET A 108 7.11 -8.10 -23.57
C MET A 108 8.49 -8.54 -23.03
N ASP A 109 9.54 -7.80 -23.37
CA ASP A 109 10.91 -7.98 -22.84
C ASP A 109 11.08 -7.20 -21.52
N VAL A 110 10.95 -7.91 -20.40
CA VAL A 110 10.99 -7.33 -19.05
C VAL A 110 12.24 -7.79 -18.30
N SER A 111 13.12 -6.84 -17.97
CA SER A 111 14.29 -7.09 -17.11
C SER A 111 14.01 -6.74 -15.66
N LEU A 112 14.61 -7.47 -14.71
CA LEU A 112 14.52 -7.21 -13.27
C LEU A 112 15.88 -6.82 -12.70
N GLN A 113 15.93 -5.77 -11.89
CA GLN A 113 17.15 -5.36 -11.20
C GLN A 113 16.88 -4.83 -9.80
N LYS A 114 17.50 -5.47 -8.80
CA LYS A 114 17.48 -4.98 -7.43
C LYS A 114 18.37 -3.73 -7.31
N VAL A 115 17.88 -2.71 -6.62
CA VAL A 115 18.64 -1.51 -6.24
C VAL A 115 19.20 -1.70 -4.84
N GLU A 116 20.53 -1.65 -4.72
CA GLU A 116 21.21 -1.78 -3.43
C GLU A 116 21.02 -0.51 -2.58
N SER A 117 21.12 -0.67 -1.26
CA SER A 117 21.01 0.46 -0.31
C SER A 117 22.09 1.53 -0.55
N ASN A 118 23.29 1.12 -0.95
CA ASN A 118 24.36 2.03 -1.38
C ASN A 118 24.35 2.21 -2.90
N ILE A 119 23.46 3.10 -3.35
CA ILE A 119 23.23 3.41 -4.77
C ILE A 119 24.49 3.94 -5.46
N ASN A 120 25.25 4.82 -4.80
CA ASN A 120 26.49 5.37 -5.35
C ASN A 120 27.52 4.26 -5.61
N MET A 121 27.68 3.32 -4.68
CA MET A 121 28.59 2.19 -4.86
C MET A 121 28.09 1.24 -5.96
N MET A 122 26.78 0.99 -6.05
CA MET A 122 26.18 0.19 -7.12
C MET A 122 26.50 0.79 -8.50
N ILE A 123 26.25 2.09 -8.69
CA ILE A 123 26.49 2.77 -9.96
C ILE A 123 27.98 2.90 -10.27
N THR A 124 28.82 3.24 -9.28
CA THR A 124 30.28 3.28 -9.45
C THR A 124 30.85 1.91 -9.84
N SER A 125 30.34 0.84 -9.23
CA SER A 125 30.73 -0.53 -9.58
C SER A 125 30.36 -0.88 -11.02
N MET A 126 29.18 -0.46 -11.48
CA MET A 126 28.74 -0.65 -12.85
C MET A 126 29.69 0.01 -13.86
N PHE A 127 30.10 1.26 -13.64
CA PHE A 127 31.07 1.95 -14.50
C PHE A 127 32.46 1.31 -14.50
N ARG A 128 32.86 0.66 -13.40
CA ARG A 128 34.14 -0.05 -13.30
C ARG A 128 34.14 -1.42 -13.98
N THR A 129 32.98 -2.07 -14.05
CA THR A 129 32.85 -3.47 -14.49
C THR A 129 32.39 -3.60 -15.94
N MET A 130 31.54 -2.69 -16.41
CA MET A 130 31.00 -2.73 -17.78
C MET A 130 31.94 -2.08 -18.78
N ARG A 131 32.02 -2.67 -19.98
CA ARG A 131 32.66 -2.04 -21.14
C ARG A 131 31.76 -0.91 -21.67
N VAL A 132 32.34 0.01 -22.44
CA VAL A 132 31.63 1.15 -23.03
C VAL A 132 30.41 0.73 -23.84
N GLU A 133 30.53 -0.34 -24.65
CA GLU A 133 29.41 -0.87 -25.43
C GLU A 133 28.27 -1.44 -24.57
N GLU A 134 28.61 -2.11 -23.47
CA GLU A 134 27.62 -2.65 -22.51
C GLU A 134 26.91 -1.51 -21.80
N LEU A 135 27.65 -0.47 -21.42
CA LEU A 135 27.10 0.74 -20.83
C LEU A 135 26.14 1.44 -21.80
N HIS A 136 26.45 1.53 -23.09
CA HIS A 136 25.53 2.08 -24.09
C HIS A 136 24.24 1.25 -24.20
N ARG A 137 24.33 -0.08 -24.22
CA ARG A 137 23.14 -0.96 -24.21
C ARG A 137 22.33 -0.81 -22.92
N TYR A 138 22.99 -0.63 -21.78
CA TYR A 138 22.34 -0.39 -20.50
C TYR A 138 21.59 0.95 -20.50
N ARG A 139 22.19 2.02 -21.03
CA ARG A 139 21.53 3.34 -21.19
C ARG A 139 20.27 3.25 -22.06
N ASP A 140 20.29 2.47 -23.13
CA ASP A 140 19.11 2.23 -23.96
C ASP A 140 18.00 1.52 -23.17
N THR A 141 18.37 0.52 -22.37
CA THR A 141 17.43 -0.21 -21.48
C THR A 141 16.80 0.72 -20.43
N LEU A 142 17.55 1.70 -19.92
CA LEU A 142 17.07 2.69 -18.95
C LEU A 142 16.07 3.70 -19.53
N ARG A 143 15.82 3.73 -20.85
CA ARG A 143 14.81 4.63 -21.44
C ARG A 143 13.40 4.34 -20.94
N ARG A 144 13.10 3.11 -20.51
CA ARG A 144 11.78 2.73 -19.97
C ARG A 144 11.98 1.93 -18.70
N ALA A 145 11.59 2.49 -17.56
CA ALA A 145 11.76 1.84 -16.27
C ALA A 145 10.51 1.93 -15.39
N VAL A 146 10.28 0.90 -14.59
CA VAL A 146 9.28 0.88 -13.51
C VAL A 146 10.01 0.75 -12.17
N LEU A 147 9.73 1.63 -11.22
CA LEU A 147 10.35 1.65 -9.89
C LEU A 147 9.35 1.14 -8.84
N PHE A 148 9.60 -0.05 -8.30
CA PHE A 148 8.94 -0.64 -7.12
C PHE A 148 9.82 -0.44 -5.87
N MET A 149 9.82 0.78 -5.34
CA MET A 149 10.67 1.13 -4.20
C MET A 149 10.07 2.24 -3.35
N SER A 150 10.66 2.45 -2.16
CA SER A 150 10.31 3.58 -1.31
C SER A 150 10.56 4.93 -2.01
N PRO A 151 9.80 5.99 -1.70
CA PRO A 151 10.05 7.33 -2.24
C PRO A 151 11.48 7.82 -1.96
N ALA A 152 12.03 7.50 -0.79
CA ALA A 152 13.39 7.86 -0.42
C ALA A 152 14.44 7.21 -1.34
N THR A 153 14.31 5.90 -1.58
CA THR A 153 15.19 5.16 -2.50
C THR A 153 15.04 5.67 -3.93
N ALA A 154 13.81 5.91 -4.39
CA ALA A 154 13.55 6.44 -5.73
C ALA A 154 14.21 7.80 -5.96
N LYS A 155 14.10 8.74 -5.00
CA LYS A 155 14.76 10.05 -5.07
C LYS A 155 16.27 9.94 -5.19
N ALA A 156 16.88 9.10 -4.35
CA ALA A 156 18.33 8.88 -4.37
C ALA A 156 18.77 8.22 -5.69
N PHE A 157 18.03 7.22 -6.15
CA PHE A 157 18.33 6.49 -7.38
C PHE A 157 18.24 7.40 -8.62
N ILE A 158 17.17 8.18 -8.74
CA ILE A 158 16.99 9.14 -9.83
C ILE A 158 18.11 10.18 -9.83
N THR A 159 18.47 10.70 -8.66
CA THR A 159 19.56 11.69 -8.54
C THR A 159 20.87 11.11 -9.09
N GLU A 160 21.25 9.91 -8.65
CA GLU A 160 22.51 9.30 -9.06
C GLU A 160 22.55 8.98 -10.57
N VAL A 161 21.48 8.43 -11.15
CA VAL A 161 21.47 8.11 -12.60
C VAL A 161 21.47 9.36 -13.49
N VAL A 162 20.92 10.48 -13.00
CA VAL A 162 20.92 11.76 -13.70
C VAL A 162 22.31 12.39 -13.63
N GLU A 163 22.89 12.48 -12.43
CA GLU A 163 24.22 13.08 -12.22
C GLU A 163 25.33 12.32 -12.97
N THR A 164 25.17 11.00 -13.11
CA THR A 164 26.12 10.15 -13.85
C THR A 164 25.80 10.01 -15.34
N ASN A 165 24.80 10.75 -15.86
CA ASN A 165 24.38 10.75 -17.27
C ASN A 165 24.02 9.36 -17.80
N LEU A 166 23.43 8.48 -16.97
CA LEU A 166 22.93 7.18 -17.41
C LEU A 166 21.58 7.29 -18.13
N VAL A 167 20.82 8.34 -17.83
CA VAL A 167 19.54 8.65 -18.49
C VAL A 167 19.63 9.98 -19.25
N ALA A 168 18.72 10.17 -20.21
CA ALA A 168 18.55 11.39 -20.98
C ALA A 168 17.08 11.82 -20.99
N PHE A 169 16.78 12.97 -21.60
CA PHE A 169 15.43 13.56 -21.64
C PHE A 169 14.37 12.68 -22.33
N ASP A 170 14.80 11.71 -23.13
CA ASP A 170 13.95 10.74 -23.84
C ASP A 170 13.54 9.54 -22.96
N CYS A 171 13.97 9.49 -21.70
CA CYS A 171 13.52 8.45 -20.78
C CYS A 171 12.06 8.69 -20.31
N HIS A 172 11.37 7.58 -20.02
CA HIS A 172 10.04 7.58 -19.40
C HIS A 172 10.04 6.57 -18.26
N TRP A 173 9.97 7.07 -17.03
CA TRP A 173 9.96 6.24 -15.82
C TRP A 173 8.60 6.26 -15.15
N ILE A 174 8.18 5.11 -14.62
CA ILE A 174 6.97 4.94 -13.82
C ILE A 174 7.38 4.62 -12.39
N ILE A 175 6.87 5.37 -11.41
CA ILE A 175 7.02 5.04 -9.99
C ILE A 175 5.68 4.57 -9.49
N ILE A 176 5.63 3.38 -8.90
CA ILE A 176 4.41 2.80 -8.39
C ILE A 176 4.58 2.39 -6.93
N ASN A 177 3.83 3.05 -6.05
CA ASN A 177 3.79 2.76 -4.62
C ASN A 177 2.49 3.32 -4.06
N GLU A 178 1.77 2.55 -3.22
CA GLU A 178 0.55 3.03 -2.58
C GLU A 178 0.80 4.33 -1.81
N GLU A 179 1.99 4.48 -1.21
CA GLU A 179 2.33 5.56 -0.28
C GLU A 179 3.40 6.50 -0.84
N ILE A 180 2.97 7.57 -1.49
CA ILE A 180 3.81 8.67 -2.00
C ILE A 180 3.16 10.01 -1.58
N SER A 181 3.82 10.80 -0.74
CA SER A 181 3.28 12.10 -0.30
C SER A 181 3.32 13.17 -1.39
N ASP A 182 2.58 14.27 -1.23
CA ASP A 182 2.65 15.41 -2.15
C ASP A 182 4.06 16.03 -2.20
N GLN A 183 4.77 16.02 -1.07
CA GLN A 183 6.16 16.46 -1.02
C GLN A 183 7.08 15.50 -1.77
N ASP A 184 6.87 14.19 -1.65
CA ASP A 184 7.61 13.21 -2.44
C ASP A 184 7.40 13.40 -3.95
N VAL A 185 6.15 13.65 -4.37
CA VAL A 185 5.82 13.93 -5.77
C VAL A 185 6.61 15.14 -6.28
N GLN A 186 6.62 16.25 -5.54
CA GLN A 186 7.36 17.45 -5.92
C GLN A 186 8.87 17.18 -6.06
N GLU A 187 9.47 16.51 -5.08
CA GLU A 187 10.89 16.20 -5.11
C GLU A 187 11.27 15.22 -6.23
N LEU A 188 10.45 14.21 -6.48
CA LEU A 188 10.67 13.24 -7.57
C LEU A 188 10.62 13.92 -8.93
N VAL A 189 9.61 14.78 -9.17
CA VAL A 189 9.49 15.58 -10.40
C VAL A 189 10.68 16.54 -10.55
N MET A 190 11.15 17.13 -9.45
CA MET A 190 12.29 18.07 -9.49
C MET A 190 13.61 17.39 -9.87
N LYS A 191 13.79 16.14 -9.44
CA LYS A 191 15.00 15.32 -9.67
C LYS A 191 14.99 14.61 -11.03
N SER A 192 13.82 14.36 -11.63
CA SER A 192 13.71 13.70 -12.94
C SER A 192 13.97 14.66 -14.11
N ILE A 193 14.62 14.16 -15.17
CA ILE A 193 14.89 14.93 -16.41
C ILE A 193 14.00 14.55 -17.59
N GLY A 194 13.55 13.30 -17.67
CA GLY A 194 12.62 12.80 -18.70
C GLY A 194 11.20 12.65 -18.14
N ARG A 195 10.32 12.02 -18.91
CA ARG A 195 8.92 11.83 -18.52
C ARG A 195 8.80 10.99 -17.26
N LEU A 196 8.04 11.46 -16.28
CA LEU A 196 7.74 10.75 -15.05
C LEU A 196 6.23 10.51 -14.91
N THR A 197 5.86 9.26 -14.67
CA THR A 197 4.52 8.84 -14.26
C THR A 197 4.57 8.37 -12.82
N LEU A 198 3.71 8.88 -11.95
CA LEU A 198 3.59 8.47 -10.55
C LEU A 198 2.22 7.83 -10.33
N ILE A 199 2.21 6.65 -9.70
CA ILE A 199 1.01 5.88 -9.38
C ILE A 199 0.98 5.71 -7.86
N ARG A 200 -0.05 6.25 -7.21
CA ARG A 200 -0.23 6.16 -5.75
C ARG A 200 -1.68 5.95 -5.35
N GLN A 201 -1.89 5.41 -4.15
CA GLN A 201 -3.22 5.29 -3.57
C GLN A 201 -3.77 6.69 -3.25
N THR A 202 -5.05 6.90 -3.50
CA THR A 202 -5.78 8.12 -3.11
C THR A 202 -7.00 7.78 -2.28
N PHE A 203 -7.48 8.73 -1.49
CA PHE A 203 -8.66 8.56 -0.63
C PHE A 203 -9.75 9.55 -1.06
N PRO A 204 -11.01 9.10 -1.25
CA PRO A 204 -12.10 9.99 -1.60
C PRO A 204 -12.32 11.08 -0.54
N LEU A 205 -12.08 12.33 -0.92
CA LEU A 205 -12.35 13.49 -0.07
C LEU A 205 -13.71 14.10 -0.43
N PRO A 206 -14.55 14.46 0.56
CA PRO A 206 -15.76 15.23 0.31
C PRO A 206 -15.42 16.56 -0.39
N GLN A 207 -16.22 16.93 -1.40
CA GLN A 207 -16.06 18.21 -2.09
C GLN A 207 -16.29 19.39 -1.12
N ASN A 208 -17.26 19.26 -0.22
CA ASN A 208 -17.55 20.27 0.79
C ASN A 208 -16.51 20.21 1.92
N THR A 209 -15.75 21.30 2.09
CA THR A 209 -14.71 21.45 3.12
C THR A 209 -15.25 21.24 4.53
N SER A 210 -16.48 21.71 4.81
CA SER A 210 -17.15 21.56 6.12
C SER A 210 -17.43 20.10 6.48
N GLN A 211 -17.45 19.18 5.50
CA GLN A 211 -17.73 17.75 5.67
C GLN A 211 -16.45 16.90 5.70
N ARG A 212 -15.26 17.49 5.54
CA ARG A 212 -14.00 16.71 5.55
C ARG A 212 -13.74 16.06 6.91
N CYS A 213 -13.97 16.84 7.97
CA CYS A 213 -13.75 16.44 9.36
C CYS A 213 -15.04 16.02 10.07
N VAL A 214 -16.13 15.82 9.33
CA VAL A 214 -17.42 15.40 9.91
C VAL A 214 -17.98 14.26 9.05
N LYS A 215 -18.20 13.10 9.67
CA LYS A 215 -18.78 11.92 9.03
C LYS A 215 -20.09 11.59 9.72
N HIS A 216 -21.21 11.89 9.07
CA HIS A 216 -22.54 11.89 9.72
C HIS A 216 -22.52 12.78 10.98
N ASN A 217 -22.73 12.21 12.17
CA ASN A 217 -22.68 12.93 13.45
C ASN A 217 -21.32 12.80 14.17
N HIS A 218 -20.36 12.10 13.57
CA HIS A 218 -19.03 11.90 14.14
C HIS A 218 -18.06 13.01 13.70
N ARG A 219 -17.46 13.73 14.66
CA ARG A 219 -16.45 14.76 14.39
C ARG A 219 -15.05 14.16 14.50
N ILE A 220 -14.27 14.31 13.44
CA ILE A 220 -12.87 13.90 13.36
C ILE A 220 -12.00 15.08 13.80
N ASN A 221 -10.94 14.80 14.56
CA ASN A 221 -9.95 15.81 14.93
C ASN A 221 -9.32 16.40 13.66
N THR A 222 -9.31 17.73 13.54
CA THR A 222 -8.83 18.45 12.36
C THR A 222 -7.40 18.07 11.97
N SER A 223 -6.55 17.75 12.95
CA SER A 223 -5.17 17.30 12.71
C SER A 223 -5.03 15.96 11.96
N LEU A 224 -6.14 15.26 11.70
CA LEU A 224 -6.17 14.00 10.95
C LEU A 224 -6.89 14.12 9.60
N CYS A 225 -7.69 15.16 9.38
CA CYS A 225 -8.62 15.26 8.25
C CYS A 225 -8.51 16.58 7.46
N ASP A 226 -7.96 17.64 8.05
CA ASP A 226 -7.71 18.88 7.33
C ASP A 226 -6.42 18.75 6.51
N PRO A 227 -6.47 18.76 5.16
CA PRO A 227 -5.25 18.66 4.35
C PRO A 227 -4.31 19.86 4.50
N LYS A 228 -4.73 20.95 5.16
CA LYS A 228 -3.85 22.07 5.51
C LYS A 228 -3.03 21.82 6.77
N ASP A 229 -3.39 20.83 7.58
CA ASP A 229 -2.67 20.51 8.80
C ASP A 229 -1.42 19.67 8.47
N PRO A 230 -0.22 20.05 8.96
CA PRO A 230 1.01 19.30 8.71
C PRO A 230 0.96 17.84 9.17
N LYS A 231 0.21 17.55 10.24
CA LYS A 231 0.04 16.19 10.75
C LYS A 231 -0.81 15.33 9.82
N ALA A 232 -1.83 15.91 9.18
CA ALA A 232 -2.66 15.20 8.22
C ALA A 232 -1.90 14.89 6.92
N GLN A 233 -0.97 15.76 6.52
CA GLN A 233 -0.11 15.59 5.36
C GLN A 233 0.96 14.51 5.56
N THR A 234 1.46 14.34 6.78
CA THR A 234 2.48 13.35 7.14
C THR A 234 1.89 12.02 7.63
N LEU A 235 0.56 11.89 7.60
CA LEU A 235 -0.14 10.73 8.13
C LEU A 235 0.03 9.52 7.21
N GLU A 236 0.73 8.49 7.70
CA GLU A 236 0.86 7.22 6.96
C GLU A 236 -0.51 6.63 6.59
N ILE A 237 -0.56 5.88 5.49
CA ILE A 237 -1.77 5.18 5.05
C ILE A 237 -2.33 4.28 6.16
N THR A 238 -1.46 3.57 6.88
CA THR A 238 -1.90 2.69 7.97
C THR A 238 -2.56 3.45 9.12
N ASN A 239 -2.19 4.71 9.36
CA ASN A 239 -2.80 5.52 10.42
C ASN A 239 -4.27 5.85 10.09
N ARG A 240 -4.58 6.07 8.81
CA ARG A 240 -5.96 6.27 8.33
C ARG A 240 -6.80 5.02 8.55
N TYR A 241 -6.27 3.85 8.19
CA TYR A 241 -6.95 2.58 8.41
C TYR A 241 -7.12 2.23 9.90
N ILE A 242 -6.14 2.57 10.77
CA ILE A 242 -6.29 2.42 12.22
C ILE A 242 -7.47 3.25 12.73
N TYR A 243 -7.58 4.50 12.30
CA TYR A 243 -8.69 5.38 12.70
C TYR A 243 -10.05 4.78 12.32
N ASP A 244 -10.19 4.36 11.06
CA ASP A 244 -11.44 3.81 10.55
C ASP A 244 -11.79 2.47 11.20
N THR A 245 -10.77 1.67 11.57
CA THR A 245 -10.93 0.42 12.33
C THR A 245 -11.54 0.67 13.70
N VAL A 246 -11.05 1.66 14.43
CA VAL A 246 -11.60 2.02 15.76
C VAL A 246 -13.03 2.52 15.62
N LEU A 247 -13.31 3.34 14.60
CA LEU A 247 -14.65 3.82 14.30
C LEU A 247 -15.61 2.67 13.96
N LEU A 248 -15.17 1.68 13.18
CA LEU A 248 -15.95 0.49 12.83
C LEU A 248 -16.30 -0.33 14.08
N LEU A 249 -15.31 -0.58 14.94
CA LEU A 249 -15.51 -1.33 16.18
C LEU A 249 -16.48 -0.61 17.11
N ALA A 250 -16.33 0.71 17.29
CA ALA A 250 -17.22 1.51 18.13
C ALA A 250 -18.69 1.42 17.65
N ASN A 251 -18.92 1.58 16.34
CA ASN A 251 -20.26 1.44 15.75
C ASN A 251 -20.82 0.01 15.90
N THR A 252 -19.97 -1.00 15.75
CA THR A 252 -20.38 -2.39 15.91
C THR A 252 -20.78 -2.70 17.36
N PHE A 253 -20.01 -2.22 18.33
CA PHE A 253 -20.33 -2.38 19.75
C PHE A 253 -21.60 -1.65 20.15
N HIS A 254 -21.80 -0.43 19.64
CA HIS A 254 -23.01 0.34 19.85
C HIS A 254 -24.26 -0.43 19.38
N ARG A 255 -24.27 -0.89 18.12
CA ARG A 255 -25.39 -1.69 17.57
C ARG A 255 -25.64 -2.97 18.37
N LYS A 256 -24.58 -3.67 18.79
CA LYS A 256 -24.72 -4.88 19.61
C LYS A 256 -25.40 -4.63 20.96
N LEU A 257 -25.10 -3.49 21.58
CA LEU A 257 -25.72 -3.07 22.84
C LEU A 257 -27.19 -2.70 22.61
N GLU A 258 -27.50 -1.94 21.55
CA GLU A 258 -28.88 -1.58 21.16
C GLU A 258 -29.73 -2.83 20.88
N ASP A 259 -29.19 -3.80 20.15
CA ASP A 259 -29.85 -5.07 19.82
C ASP A 259 -30.00 -6.02 21.01
N ARG A 260 -29.42 -5.68 22.18
CA ARG A 260 -29.36 -6.55 23.38
C ARG A 260 -28.74 -7.92 23.12
N LYS A 261 -27.84 -8.02 22.13
CA LYS A 261 -27.10 -9.25 21.75
C LYS A 261 -25.64 -9.21 22.24
N TRP A 262 -25.42 -8.58 23.38
CA TRP A 262 -24.09 -8.40 23.94
C TRP A 262 -23.55 -9.70 24.55
N HIS A 263 -22.31 -10.03 24.20
CA HIS A 263 -21.55 -11.09 24.85
C HIS A 263 -20.37 -10.48 25.58
N SER A 264 -20.28 -10.72 26.90
CA SER A 264 -19.18 -10.23 27.72
C SER A 264 -17.83 -10.82 27.28
N MET A 265 -16.78 -10.01 27.40
CA MET A 265 -15.41 -10.47 27.22
C MET A 265 -15.05 -11.55 28.24
N ALA A 266 -14.20 -12.50 27.86
CA ALA A 266 -13.66 -13.51 28.75
C ALA A 266 -12.17 -13.29 28.98
N SER A 267 -11.69 -13.52 30.20
CA SER A 267 -10.25 -13.63 30.45
C SER A 267 -9.79 -14.99 29.93
N LEU A 268 -9.00 -14.97 28.87
CA LEU A 268 -8.52 -16.20 28.21
C LEU A 268 -7.07 -16.50 28.61
N THR A 269 -6.70 -17.76 28.54
CA THR A 269 -5.29 -18.20 28.53
C THR A 269 -5.02 -18.83 27.17
N CYS A 270 -3.90 -18.55 26.52
CA CYS A 270 -3.68 -18.99 25.13
C CYS A 270 -2.63 -20.10 24.97
N ILE A 271 -1.72 -20.26 25.94
CA ILE A 271 -0.57 -21.19 25.85
C ILE A 271 -0.91 -22.59 26.44
N ARG A 272 -2.03 -22.72 27.16
CA ARG A 272 -2.40 -23.99 27.80
C ARG A 272 -3.18 -24.87 26.82
N LYS A 273 -2.88 -26.17 26.77
CA LYS A 273 -3.58 -27.13 25.87
C LYS A 273 -5.09 -27.19 26.09
N ASN A 274 -5.57 -26.93 27.31
CA ASN A 274 -7.00 -26.99 27.67
C ASN A 274 -7.69 -25.62 27.60
N SER A 275 -7.07 -24.65 26.96
CA SER A 275 -7.62 -23.32 26.76
C SER A 275 -8.89 -23.39 25.92
N LYS A 276 -9.95 -22.71 26.38
CA LYS A 276 -11.20 -22.59 25.64
C LYS A 276 -11.22 -21.25 24.88
N PRO A 277 -11.72 -21.23 23.64
CA PRO A 277 -11.91 -20.00 22.89
C PRO A 277 -13.06 -19.16 23.47
N TRP A 278 -13.11 -17.88 23.08
CA TRP A 278 -14.21 -17.00 23.48
C TRP A 278 -15.51 -17.36 22.76
N GLN A 279 -16.53 -17.69 23.55
CA GLN A 279 -17.85 -18.07 23.03
C GLN A 279 -18.57 -16.93 22.29
N GLY A 280 -18.31 -15.67 22.69
CA GLY A 280 -18.86 -14.49 22.01
C GLY A 280 -18.12 -14.10 20.72
N GLY A 281 -17.05 -14.82 20.38
CA GLY A 281 -16.17 -14.51 19.26
C GLY A 281 -16.86 -14.52 17.92
N ARG A 282 -17.53 -15.62 17.58
CA ARG A 282 -18.19 -15.77 16.27
C ARG A 282 -19.30 -14.74 16.05
N PRO A 283 -20.26 -14.55 16.99
CA PRO A 283 -21.25 -13.49 16.86
C PRO A 283 -20.62 -12.11 16.78
N MET A 284 -19.49 -11.85 17.46
CA MET A 284 -18.77 -10.58 17.36
C MET A 284 -18.21 -10.37 15.96
N LEU A 285 -17.42 -11.31 15.46
CA LEU A 285 -16.83 -11.29 14.12
C LEU A 285 -17.87 -11.05 13.03
N ASP A 286 -18.97 -11.81 13.05
CA ASP A 286 -20.01 -11.72 12.02
C ASP A 286 -20.68 -10.33 11.98
N ASN A 287 -20.80 -9.66 13.13
CA ASN A 287 -21.32 -8.29 13.18
C ASN A 287 -20.30 -7.25 12.72
N VAL A 288 -19.02 -7.42 13.08
CA VAL A 288 -17.95 -6.53 12.57
C VAL A 288 -17.88 -6.62 11.05
N LYS A 289 -17.92 -7.83 10.51
CA LYS A 289 -17.85 -8.10 9.06
C LYS A 289 -19.02 -7.52 8.28
N LYS A 290 -20.24 -7.54 8.84
CA LYS A 290 -21.45 -6.96 8.24
C LYS A 290 -21.60 -5.46 8.47
N SER A 291 -20.72 -4.85 9.26
CA SER A 291 -20.74 -3.42 9.55
C SER A 291 -19.91 -2.67 8.50
N GLY A 292 -20.17 -1.36 8.40
CA GLY A 292 -19.42 -0.46 7.53
C GLY A 292 -19.43 0.96 8.08
N VAL A 293 -18.36 1.70 7.84
CA VAL A 293 -18.20 3.09 8.33
C VAL A 293 -17.59 4.00 7.29
N SER A 294 -18.04 5.26 7.26
CA SER A 294 -17.39 6.32 6.50
C SER A 294 -16.34 7.02 7.37
N GLY A 295 -15.07 6.97 6.96
CA GLY A 295 -13.93 7.48 7.72
C GLY A 295 -12.92 8.26 6.90
N LEU A 296 -11.64 8.21 7.30
CA LEU A 296 -10.50 8.85 6.65
C LEU A 296 -10.09 8.19 5.34
N THR A 297 -10.45 6.91 5.14
CA THR A 297 -10.12 6.13 3.94
C THR A 297 -11.27 6.07 2.92
N GLY A 298 -12.37 6.79 3.15
CA GLY A 298 -13.60 6.64 2.38
C GLY A 298 -14.58 5.76 3.13
N PHE A 299 -15.00 4.64 2.53
CA PHE A 299 -15.87 3.66 3.17
C PHE A 299 -15.09 2.38 3.51
N LEU A 300 -15.05 2.04 4.79
CA LEU A 300 -14.47 0.78 5.27
C LEU A 300 -15.59 -0.22 5.52
N GLU A 301 -15.53 -1.33 4.79
CA GLU A 301 -16.43 -2.48 4.90
C GLU A 301 -15.67 -3.76 4.62
N PHE A 302 -16.32 -4.91 4.77
CA PHE A 302 -15.74 -6.21 4.44
C PHE A 302 -16.66 -7.03 3.55
N SER A 303 -16.06 -7.65 2.53
CA SER A 303 -16.74 -8.64 1.71
C SER A 303 -16.81 -10.01 2.41
N ASP A 304 -17.48 -10.98 1.79
CA ASP A 304 -17.67 -12.32 2.33
C ASP A 304 -16.38 -13.10 2.58
N ASN A 305 -15.26 -12.69 2.00
CA ASN A 305 -13.95 -13.28 2.26
C ASN A 305 -13.16 -12.56 3.38
N GLY A 306 -13.76 -11.54 4.02
CA GLY A 306 -13.13 -10.75 5.08
C GLY A 306 -12.14 -9.68 4.59
N THR A 307 -12.14 -9.32 3.30
CA THR A 307 -11.29 -8.24 2.76
C THR A 307 -12.08 -6.97 2.49
N ASN A 308 -11.46 -5.83 2.77
CA ASN A 308 -11.92 -4.51 2.33
C ASN A 308 -11.79 -4.38 0.79
N PRO A 309 -12.88 -4.14 0.04
CA PRO A 309 -12.81 -4.02 -1.42
C PRO A 309 -12.39 -2.63 -1.91
N ASN A 310 -12.46 -1.59 -1.06
CA ASN A 310 -12.43 -0.20 -1.50
C ASN A 310 -11.00 0.33 -1.63
N ILE A 311 -10.52 0.49 -2.87
CA ILE A 311 -9.22 1.07 -3.21
C ILE A 311 -9.34 1.99 -4.43
N TYR A 312 -8.56 3.07 -4.44
CA TYR A 312 -8.50 4.01 -5.56
C TYR A 312 -7.05 4.41 -5.79
N PHE A 313 -6.66 4.53 -7.06
CA PHE A 313 -5.35 5.04 -7.45
C PHE A 313 -5.52 6.36 -8.19
N GLU A 314 -4.51 7.22 -8.11
CA GLU A 314 -4.36 8.32 -9.06
C GLU A 314 -3.06 8.17 -9.83
N ILE A 315 -3.14 8.56 -11.10
CA ILE A 315 -2.00 8.50 -12.03
C ILE A 315 -1.64 9.94 -12.37
N LEU A 316 -0.47 10.36 -11.91
CA LEU A 316 0.08 11.68 -12.15
C LEU A 316 1.13 11.58 -13.25
N GLY A 317 1.17 12.56 -14.15
CA GLY A 317 2.19 12.65 -15.18
C GLY A 317 2.81 14.03 -15.22
N THR A 318 4.13 14.09 -15.38
CA THR A 318 4.81 15.33 -15.79
C THR A 318 4.45 15.64 -17.23
N ASN A 319 4.04 16.87 -17.50
CA ASN A 319 3.87 17.36 -18.87
C ASN A 319 5.12 18.18 -19.23
N TYR A 320 6.04 17.60 -19.99
CA TYR A 320 7.13 18.34 -20.63
C TYR A 320 6.59 18.88 -21.96
N GLY A 321 5.79 19.94 -21.90
CA GLY A 321 5.47 20.72 -23.10
C GLY A 321 6.70 21.51 -23.55
N GLU A 322 6.77 21.87 -24.83
CA GLU A 322 7.86 22.67 -25.42
C GLU A 322 8.07 24.05 -24.74
N ASP A 323 7.10 24.49 -23.93
CA ASP A 323 7.23 25.64 -23.05
C ASP A 323 7.70 25.21 -21.66
N ARG A 324 8.81 25.81 -21.21
CA ARG A 324 9.61 25.55 -19.99
C ARG A 324 8.86 25.73 -18.64
N GLY A 325 7.62 25.26 -18.50
CA GLY A 325 6.86 25.21 -17.26
C GLY A 325 6.71 23.77 -16.76
N ARG A 326 7.37 23.43 -15.66
CA ARG A 326 7.19 22.13 -14.99
C ARG A 326 5.77 22.07 -14.38
N GLY A 327 4.89 21.28 -14.98
CA GLY A 327 3.51 21.09 -14.50
C GLY A 327 3.13 19.62 -14.35
N VAL A 328 2.26 19.31 -13.38
CA VAL A 328 1.69 17.98 -13.15
C VAL A 328 0.27 17.94 -13.68
N SER A 329 -0.05 16.95 -14.52
CA SER A 329 -1.41 16.66 -14.96
C SER A 329 -1.98 15.48 -14.16
N LYS A 330 -3.24 15.61 -13.70
CA LYS A 330 -3.95 14.60 -12.91
C LYS A 330 -4.91 13.81 -13.80
N ARG A 331 -4.78 12.48 -13.83
CA ARG A 331 -5.80 11.57 -14.37
C ARG A 331 -6.25 10.64 -13.24
N VAL A 332 -7.56 10.50 -13.07
CA VAL A 332 -8.16 9.53 -12.12
C VAL A 332 -8.41 8.25 -12.91
N ALA A 333 -7.94 7.12 -12.40
CA ALA A 333 -8.10 5.79 -13.01
C ALA A 333 -8.80 4.85 -12.02
#